data_AF-A0A1Q7TP17-F1
#
_entry.id   AF-A0A1Q7TP17-F1
#
_cell.length_a   1.000
_cell.length_b   1.000
_cell.length_c   1.000
_cell.angle_alpha   90.00
_cell.angle_beta   90.00
_cell.angle_gamma   90.00
#
_symmetry.space_group_name_H-M   'P 1'
#
loop_
_entity.id
_entity.type
_entity.pdbx_description
1 polymer ?
#
loop_
_entity_poly.entity_id
_entity_poly.type
_entity_poly.pdbx_seq_one_letter_code
_entity_poly.pdbx_strand_id
1 'polypeptide(L)'
;MTVPINRKLTAGRWPIVKVFPGLDRDAHFQRLFDNDGLRETVLRDTLIHLIPEDAYAYIDDEKGHVVVGLYYLQSGEERTLYLDILHELVHIRQWHEGKKLWDRRYSYVDRPTEVEAYKFAVEVARKLGMSDREIADYLRVEWTSREEHERLCRRLGVRLTDSRAH
;
A
#
# COMPACT_ATOMS: atom_id res chain seq x y z
N MET A 1 -0.89 16.13 0.94
CA MET A 1 -0.25 16.13 -0.38
C MET A 1 0.41 14.77 -0.55
N THR A 2 0.32 14.18 -1.74
CA THR A 2 1.05 12.96 -2.12
C THR A 2 2.53 13.28 -2.37
N VAL A 3 3.37 12.25 -2.40
CA VAL A 3 4.76 12.39 -2.88
C VAL A 3 4.83 12.20 -4.39
N PRO A 4 5.74 12.90 -5.10
CA PRO A 4 5.99 12.64 -6.51
C PRO A 4 6.39 11.19 -6.79
N ILE A 5 6.05 10.70 -7.99
CA ILE A 5 6.40 9.35 -8.45
C ILE A 5 7.33 9.47 -9.67
N ASN A 6 8.48 8.80 -9.62
CA ASN A 6 9.43 8.75 -10.73
C ASN A 6 9.02 7.68 -11.76
N ARG A 7 8.17 8.09 -12.70
CA ARG A 7 7.62 7.21 -13.76
C ARG A 7 8.60 6.92 -14.91
N LYS A 8 9.83 7.43 -14.87
CA LYS A 8 10.82 7.27 -15.96
C LYS A 8 11.79 6.12 -15.73
N LEU A 9 11.60 5.34 -14.67
CA LEU A 9 12.45 4.19 -14.34
C LEU A 9 12.15 3.02 -15.27
N THR A 10 13.15 2.15 -15.42
CA THR A 10 13.03 0.87 -16.12
C THR A 10 12.93 -0.28 -15.10
N ALA A 11 12.61 -1.48 -15.58
CA ALA A 11 12.69 -2.69 -14.77
C ALA A 11 14.06 -2.82 -14.08
N GLY A 12 14.05 -3.37 -12.86
CA GLY A 12 15.22 -3.47 -12.00
C GLY A 12 14.91 -3.14 -10.54
N ARG A 13 15.94 -3.08 -9.70
CA ARG A 13 15.80 -2.72 -8.28
C ARG A 13 16.29 -1.30 -8.04
N TRP A 14 15.47 -0.51 -7.36
CA TRP A 14 15.74 0.90 -7.10
C TRP A 14 15.53 1.23 -5.62
N PRO A 15 16.34 2.12 -5.01
CA PRO A 15 16.05 2.64 -3.69
C PRO A 15 14.66 3.27 -3.64
N ILE A 16 13.91 3.08 -2.56
CA ILE A 16 12.53 3.58 -2.45
C ILE A 16 12.43 5.09 -2.72
N VAL A 17 13.36 5.89 -2.21
CA VAL A 17 13.42 7.34 -2.44
C VAL A 17 13.74 7.75 -3.89
N LYS A 18 14.26 6.83 -4.71
CA LYS A 18 14.48 7.06 -6.14
C LYS A 18 13.20 6.85 -6.94
N VAL A 19 12.30 5.98 -6.45
CA VAL A 19 10.97 5.73 -7.04
C VAL A 19 9.96 6.76 -6.54
N PHE A 20 10.01 7.11 -5.25
CA PHE A 20 9.15 8.09 -4.60
C PHE A 20 9.99 9.23 -4.00
N PRO A 21 10.46 10.19 -4.83
CA PRO A 21 11.26 11.31 -4.34
C PRO A 21 10.55 12.11 -3.25
N GLY A 22 11.23 12.34 -2.13
CA GLY A 22 10.70 13.09 -0.99
C GLY A 22 9.94 12.25 0.05
N LEU A 23 9.85 10.92 -0.15
CA LEU A 23 9.23 10.02 0.83
C LEU A 23 9.90 10.07 2.21
N ASP A 24 11.21 10.35 2.28
CA ASP A 24 11.97 10.57 3.52
C ASP A 24 11.44 11.75 4.36
N ARG A 25 10.80 12.71 3.71
CA ARG A 25 10.20 13.91 4.32
C ARG A 25 8.68 13.85 4.40
N ASP A 26 8.08 12.76 3.92
CA ASP A 26 6.64 12.57 3.97
C ASP A 26 6.17 12.31 5.40
N ALA A 27 5.15 13.06 5.84
CA ALA A 27 4.66 12.99 7.21
C ALA A 27 3.99 11.65 7.54
N HIS A 28 3.43 10.96 6.55
CA HIS A 28 2.79 9.66 6.74
C HIS A 28 3.84 8.55 6.86
N PHE A 29 4.88 8.60 6.02
CA PHE A 29 6.07 7.75 6.14
C PHE A 29 6.75 7.93 7.50
N GLN A 30 7.01 9.17 7.91
CA GLN A 30 7.62 9.46 9.22
C GLN A 30 6.78 8.87 10.35
N ARG A 31 5.48 9.16 10.38
CA ARG A 31 4.55 8.61 11.39
C ARG A 31 4.61 7.08 11.50
N LEU A 32 4.79 6.38 10.38
CA LEU A 32 4.81 4.92 10.35
C LEU A 32 6.08 4.34 11.00
N PHE A 33 7.20 5.05 10.93
CA PHE A 33 8.51 4.60 11.43
C PHE A 33 9.07 5.50 12.54
N ASP A 34 8.20 6.24 13.22
CA ASP A 34 8.61 7.08 14.32
C ASP A 34 8.91 6.24 15.58
N ASN A 35 9.90 6.69 16.35
CA ASN A 35 10.19 6.29 17.73
C ASN A 35 10.82 4.89 17.97
N ASP A 36 11.32 4.20 16.95
CA ASP A 36 12.00 2.90 17.11
C ASP A 36 13.33 2.75 16.33
N GLY A 37 13.76 3.80 15.62
CA GLY A 37 15.00 3.79 14.83
C GLY A 37 14.94 2.96 13.54
N LEU A 38 13.74 2.46 13.18
CA LEU A 38 13.57 1.62 12.00
C LEU A 38 13.62 2.43 10.70
N ARG A 39 13.26 3.71 10.78
CA ARG A 39 13.17 4.62 9.62
C ARG A 39 14.44 4.66 8.77
N GLU A 40 15.60 4.84 9.39
CA GLU A 40 16.88 4.92 8.67
C GLU A 40 17.24 3.58 8.00
N THR A 41 16.88 2.47 8.62
CA THR A 41 17.04 1.12 8.06
C THR A 41 16.13 0.92 6.85
N VAL A 42 14.85 1.29 6.95
CA VAL A 42 13.89 1.18 5.84
C VAL A 42 14.31 2.04 4.64
N LEU A 43 14.71 3.30 4.87
CA LEU A 43 15.17 4.18 3.79
C LEU A 43 16.42 3.66 3.07
N ARG A 44 17.31 2.99 3.81
CA ARG A 44 18.58 2.47 3.27
C ARG A 44 18.39 1.13 2.56
N ASP A 45 17.60 0.24 3.15
CA ASP A 45 17.59 -1.19 2.79
C ASP A 45 16.38 -1.57 1.92
N THR A 46 15.25 -0.85 2.02
CA THR A 46 14.06 -1.14 1.21
C THR A 46 14.26 -0.70 -0.24
N LEU A 47 14.19 -1.69 -1.13
CA LEU A 47 14.19 -1.51 -2.57
C LEU A 47 12.76 -1.62 -3.11
N ILE A 48 12.51 -0.95 -4.24
CA ILE A 48 11.40 -1.24 -5.13
C ILE A 48 11.95 -2.08 -6.28
N HIS A 49 11.45 -3.31 -6.41
CA HIS A 49 11.72 -4.19 -7.54
C HIS A 49 10.65 -3.95 -8.60
N LEU A 50 11.03 -3.21 -9.63
CA LEU A 50 10.19 -2.97 -10.80
C LEU A 50 10.32 -4.14 -11.76
N ILE A 51 9.21 -4.83 -11.98
CA ILE A 51 9.14 -6.03 -12.81
C ILE A 51 8.34 -5.72 -14.09
N PRO A 52 8.68 -6.30 -15.26
CA PRO A 52 7.99 -6.00 -16.52
C PRO A 52 6.54 -6.48 -16.58
N GLU A 53 6.11 -7.31 -15.62
CA GLU A 53 4.76 -7.84 -15.51
C GLU A 53 3.74 -6.78 -15.08
N ASP A 54 2.49 -7.01 -15.45
CA ASP A 54 1.35 -6.24 -14.98
C ASP A 54 0.92 -6.76 -13.60
N ALA A 55 1.39 -6.08 -12.56
CA ALA A 55 1.20 -6.47 -11.17
C ALA A 55 1.00 -5.23 -10.29
N TYR A 56 0.10 -5.37 -9.32
CA TYR A 56 -0.03 -4.42 -8.21
C TYR A 56 1.21 -4.45 -7.31
N ALA A 57 1.30 -3.51 -6.37
CA ALA A 57 2.34 -3.53 -5.37
C ALA A 57 2.15 -4.71 -4.39
N TYR A 58 3.23 -5.37 -4.01
CA TYR A 58 3.24 -6.38 -2.95
C TYR A 58 4.62 -6.52 -2.31
N ILE A 59 4.68 -6.97 -1.07
CA ILE A 59 5.94 -7.24 -0.36
C ILE A 59 6.54 -8.60 -0.74
N ASP A 60 7.84 -8.62 -1.02
CA ASP A 60 8.67 -9.83 -0.98
C ASP A 60 9.28 -9.93 0.43
N ASP A 61 8.68 -10.78 1.26
CA ASP A 61 9.04 -10.96 2.67
C ASP A 61 10.30 -11.83 2.89
N GLU A 62 10.82 -12.49 1.84
CA GLU A 62 12.12 -13.15 1.93
C GLU A 62 13.26 -12.13 1.93
N LYS A 63 13.04 -10.99 1.26
CA LYS A 63 14.09 -9.99 1.00
C LYS A 63 13.77 -8.59 1.52
N GLY A 64 12.60 -8.38 2.14
CA GLY A 64 12.21 -7.10 2.74
C GLY A 64 12.12 -5.96 1.73
N HIS A 65 11.68 -6.25 0.50
CA HIS A 65 11.53 -5.24 -0.55
C HIS A 65 10.13 -5.27 -1.13
N VAL A 66 9.73 -4.17 -1.77
CA VAL A 66 8.41 -4.06 -2.40
C VAL A 66 8.57 -4.35 -3.89
N VAL A 67 7.70 -5.19 -4.44
CA VAL A 67 7.62 -5.46 -5.88
C VAL A 67 6.48 -4.64 -6.45
N VAL A 68 6.69 -4.02 -7.61
CA VAL A 68 5.67 -3.23 -8.32
C VAL A 68 5.78 -3.50 -9.81
N GLY A 69 4.66 -3.74 -10.48
CA GLY A 69 4.62 -3.84 -11.94
C GLY A 69 5.05 -2.53 -12.59
N LEU A 70 5.92 -2.61 -13.60
CA LEU A 70 6.48 -1.43 -14.27
C LEU A 70 5.37 -0.63 -14.96
N TYR A 71 4.43 -1.32 -15.62
CA TYR A 71 3.28 -0.65 -16.23
C TYR A 71 2.45 0.08 -15.17
N TYR A 72 2.17 -0.57 -14.04
CA TYR A 72 1.41 0.03 -12.95
C TYR A 72 2.09 1.28 -12.39
N LEU A 73 3.41 1.27 -12.16
CA LEU A 73 4.15 2.48 -11.77
C LEU A 73 4.01 3.61 -12.80
N GLN A 74 4.09 3.28 -14.09
CA GLN A 74 4.11 4.26 -15.18
C GLN A 74 2.75 4.87 -15.48
N SER A 75 1.66 4.10 -15.38
CA SER A 75 0.32 4.50 -15.82
C SER A 75 -0.70 4.64 -14.68
N GLY A 76 -0.47 4.02 -13.53
CA GLY A 76 -1.40 3.98 -12.41
C GLY A 76 -1.74 5.36 -11.85
N GLU A 77 -2.92 5.49 -11.23
CA GLU A 77 -3.36 6.75 -10.61
C GLU A 77 -2.45 7.11 -9.42
N GLU A 78 -2.13 8.40 -9.28
CA GLU A 78 -1.09 8.84 -8.34
C GLU A 78 -1.47 8.61 -6.88
N ARG A 79 -2.73 8.84 -6.49
CA ARG A 79 -3.20 8.62 -5.13
C ARG A 79 -3.23 7.13 -4.80
N THR A 80 -3.67 6.28 -5.72
CA THR A 80 -3.68 4.82 -5.57
C THR A 80 -2.25 4.31 -5.37
N LEU A 81 -1.30 4.67 -6.24
CA LEU A 81 0.11 4.28 -6.08
C LEU A 81 0.72 4.77 -4.76
N TYR A 82 0.34 5.97 -4.33
CA TYR A 82 0.77 6.51 -3.05
C TYR A 82 0.19 5.75 -1.86
N LEU A 83 -1.09 5.37 -1.91
CA LEU A 83 -1.71 4.57 -0.86
C LEU A 83 -1.14 3.14 -0.83
N ASP A 84 -0.86 2.55 -1.99
CA ASP A 84 -0.25 1.23 -2.12
C ASP A 84 1.17 1.22 -1.54
N ILE A 85 2.01 2.22 -1.83
CA ILE A 85 3.35 2.22 -1.23
C ILE A 85 3.28 2.38 0.30
N LEU A 86 2.32 3.16 0.82
CA LEU A 86 2.11 3.24 2.26
C LEU A 86 1.59 1.92 2.85
N HIS A 87 0.71 1.21 2.15
CA HIS A 87 0.24 -0.12 2.53
C HIS A 87 1.42 -1.10 2.65
N GLU A 88 2.26 -1.17 1.62
CA GLU A 88 3.43 -2.06 1.60
C GLU A 88 4.47 -1.68 2.67
N LEU A 89 4.61 -0.39 2.99
CA LEU A 89 5.47 0.04 4.09
C LEU A 89 4.94 -0.41 5.46
N VAL A 90 3.61 -0.54 5.64
CA VAL A 90 3.07 -1.17 6.85
C VAL A 90 3.49 -2.63 6.89
N HIS A 91 3.47 -3.34 5.77
CA HIS A 91 3.99 -4.71 5.72
C HIS A 91 5.49 -4.80 6.02
N ILE A 92 6.31 -3.86 5.55
CA ILE A 92 7.73 -3.79 5.91
C ILE A 92 7.90 -3.62 7.43
N ARG A 93 7.12 -2.73 8.06
CA ARG A 93 7.11 -2.58 9.52
C ARG A 93 6.72 -3.89 10.21
N GLN A 94 5.63 -4.51 9.78
CA GLN A 94 5.14 -5.77 10.35
C GLN A 94 6.16 -6.91 10.21
N TRP A 95 6.90 -6.94 9.09
CA TRP A 95 7.98 -7.89 8.86
C TRP A 95 9.11 -7.71 9.88
N HIS A 96 9.54 -6.47 10.13
CA HIS A 96 10.52 -6.16 11.18
C HIS A 96 10.02 -6.49 12.59
N GLU A 97 8.70 -6.42 12.82
CA GLU A 97 8.05 -6.86 14.06
C GLU A 97 7.91 -8.40 14.17
N GLY A 98 8.34 -9.16 13.15
CA GLY A 98 8.26 -10.62 13.11
C GLY A 98 6.83 -11.16 12.90
N LYS A 99 5.91 -10.33 12.41
CA LYS A 99 4.52 -10.76 12.15
C LYS A 99 4.46 -11.70 10.95
N LYS A 100 3.58 -12.69 11.02
CA LYS A 100 3.32 -13.62 9.91
C LYS A 100 2.44 -12.97 8.85
N LEU A 101 3.07 -12.36 7.84
CA LEU A 101 2.38 -11.61 6.78
C LEU A 101 1.41 -12.46 5.95
N TRP A 102 1.72 -13.74 5.74
CA TRP A 102 0.96 -14.66 4.88
C TRP A 102 0.20 -15.73 5.66
N ASP A 103 -0.44 -15.37 6.77
CA ASP A 103 -1.17 -16.36 7.57
C ASP A 103 -2.47 -16.85 6.88
N ARG A 104 -2.34 -17.93 6.11
CA ARG A 104 -3.43 -18.57 5.33
C ARG A 104 -4.58 -19.15 6.16
N ARG A 105 -4.53 -19.06 7.49
CA ARG A 105 -5.67 -19.36 8.36
C ARG A 105 -6.81 -18.35 8.22
N TYR A 106 -6.49 -17.15 7.73
CA TYR A 106 -7.45 -16.09 7.44
C TYR A 106 -7.55 -15.88 5.92
N SER A 107 -8.74 -15.52 5.44
CA SER A 107 -8.86 -14.97 4.09
C SER A 107 -8.12 -13.62 4.02
N TYR A 108 -7.85 -13.16 2.79
CA TYR A 108 -7.12 -11.92 2.53
C TYR A 108 -7.68 -10.73 3.34
N VAL A 109 -8.98 -10.47 3.20
CA VAL A 109 -9.66 -9.33 3.85
C VAL A 109 -9.80 -9.44 5.37
N ASP A 110 -9.60 -10.64 5.92
CA ASP A 110 -9.71 -10.89 7.36
C ASP A 110 -8.35 -11.00 8.05
N ARG A 111 -7.27 -11.09 7.27
CA ARG A 111 -5.92 -11.24 7.79
C ARG A 111 -5.53 -10.01 8.63
N PRO A 112 -5.10 -10.19 9.89
CA PRO A 112 -4.78 -9.05 10.77
C PRO A 112 -3.78 -8.06 10.17
N THR A 113 -2.79 -8.56 9.42
CA THR A 113 -1.75 -7.74 8.78
C THR A 113 -2.30 -6.88 7.65
N GLU A 114 -3.14 -7.45 6.77
CA GLU A 114 -3.82 -6.73 5.67
C GLU A 114 -4.78 -5.67 6.22
N VAL A 115 -5.54 -6.01 7.26
CA VAL A 115 -6.47 -5.08 7.90
C VAL A 115 -5.74 -3.89 8.53
N GLU A 116 -4.61 -4.15 9.20
CA GLU A 116 -3.76 -3.08 9.76
C GLU A 116 -3.19 -2.18 8.65
N ALA A 117 -2.70 -2.76 7.56
CA ALA A 117 -2.16 -2.02 6.42
C ALA A 117 -3.23 -1.16 5.72
N TYR A 118 -4.39 -1.74 5.39
CA TYR A 118 -5.50 -0.99 4.82
C TYR A 118 -6.07 0.06 5.77
N LYS A 119 -6.11 -0.19 7.08
CA LYS A 119 -6.54 0.82 8.05
C LYS A 119 -5.66 2.07 7.96
N PHE A 120 -4.34 1.90 7.88
CA PHE A 120 -3.42 3.02 7.70
C PHE A 120 -3.68 3.74 6.36
N ALA A 121 -3.81 3.00 5.26
CA ALA A 121 -4.10 3.59 3.94
C ALA A 121 -5.42 4.37 3.94
N VAL A 122 -6.50 3.84 4.53
CA VAL A 122 -7.80 4.52 4.65
C VAL A 122 -7.71 5.81 5.48
N GLU A 123 -6.96 5.80 6.60
CA GLU A 123 -6.71 7.01 7.39
C GLU A 123 -6.03 8.10 6.55
N VAL A 124 -5.06 7.73 5.72
CA VAL A 124 -4.35 8.67 4.84
C VAL A 124 -5.25 9.14 3.71
N ALA A 125 -5.99 8.23 3.06
CA ALA A 125 -6.95 8.56 2.01
C ALA A 125 -7.98 9.61 2.47
N ARG A 126 -8.52 9.46 3.69
CA ARG A 126 -9.41 10.47 4.29
C ARG A 126 -8.73 11.83 4.49
N LYS A 127 -7.47 11.85 4.92
CA LYS A 127 -6.68 13.10 5.05
C LYS A 127 -6.38 13.74 3.70
N LEU A 128 -6.32 12.96 2.63
CA LEU A 128 -6.23 13.44 1.25
C LEU A 128 -7.58 13.92 0.69
N GLY A 129 -8.66 13.82 1.46
CA GLY A 129 -9.99 14.28 1.05
C GLY A 129 -10.76 13.29 0.17
N MET A 130 -10.32 12.02 0.10
CA MET A 130 -11.06 10.99 -0.66
C MET A 130 -12.41 10.71 0.01
N SER A 131 -13.43 10.59 -0.82
CA SER A 131 -14.78 10.18 -0.42
C SER A 131 -14.83 8.69 -0.04
N ASP A 132 -15.84 8.28 0.72
CA ASP A 132 -16.06 6.86 1.04
C ASP A 132 -16.21 6.00 -0.24
N ARG A 133 -16.74 6.57 -1.33
CA ARG A 133 -16.82 5.90 -2.63
C ARG A 133 -15.43 5.64 -3.23
N GLU A 134 -14.60 6.67 -3.34
CA GLU A 134 -13.22 6.51 -3.85
C GLU A 134 -12.40 5.54 -2.99
N ILE A 135 -12.60 5.58 -1.67
CA ILE A 135 -11.93 4.64 -0.76
C ILE A 135 -12.47 3.22 -0.93
N ALA A 136 -13.78 3.04 -1.11
CA ALA A 136 -14.35 1.74 -1.40
C ALA A 136 -13.81 1.18 -2.72
N ASP A 137 -13.71 2.01 -3.76
CA ASP A 137 -13.12 1.62 -5.05
C ASP A 137 -11.64 1.22 -4.88
N TYR A 138 -10.87 1.95 -4.06
CA TYR A 138 -9.49 1.60 -3.72
C TYR A 138 -9.37 0.24 -3.00
N LEU A 139 -10.30 -0.07 -2.08
CA LEU A 139 -10.30 -1.35 -1.34
C LEU A 139 -10.74 -2.56 -2.21
N ARG A 140 -11.18 -2.32 -3.46
CA ARG A 140 -11.65 -3.38 -4.36
C ARG A 140 -10.47 -3.99 -5.12
N VAL A 141 -10.05 -5.18 -4.70
CA VAL A 141 -9.02 -5.97 -5.40
C VAL A 141 -9.63 -7.16 -6.15
N GLU A 142 -9.04 -7.49 -7.29
CA GLU A 142 -9.60 -8.47 -8.25
C GLU A 142 -9.70 -9.90 -7.72
N TRP A 143 -8.86 -10.27 -6.75
CA TRP A 143 -8.87 -11.60 -6.12
C TRP A 143 -9.83 -11.73 -4.92
N THR A 144 -10.71 -10.74 -4.69
CA THR A 144 -11.70 -10.79 -3.60
C THR A 144 -13.14 -10.84 -4.11
N SER A 145 -13.99 -11.62 -3.43
CA SER A 145 -15.42 -11.61 -3.71
C SER A 145 -16.05 -10.26 -3.35
N ARG A 146 -17.26 -9.99 -3.85
CA ARG A 146 -18.02 -8.79 -3.46
C ARG A 146 -18.25 -8.77 -1.95
N GLU A 147 -18.66 -9.89 -1.37
CA GLU A 147 -18.93 -10.04 0.06
C GLU A 147 -17.67 -9.82 0.92
N GLU A 148 -16.50 -10.23 0.42
CA GLU A 148 -15.21 -9.95 1.05
C GLU A 148 -14.87 -8.46 1.03
N HIS A 149 -15.04 -7.81 -0.12
CA HIS A 149 -14.86 -6.36 -0.25
C HIS A 149 -15.81 -5.58 0.67
N GLU A 150 -17.08 -5.96 0.73
CA GLU A 150 -18.06 -5.30 1.59
C GLU A 150 -17.74 -5.50 3.08
N ARG A 151 -17.19 -6.66 3.45
CA ARG A 151 -16.72 -6.93 4.81
C ARG A 151 -15.50 -6.08 5.16
N LEU A 152 -14.53 -5.95 4.25
CA LEU A 152 -13.37 -5.08 4.44
C LEU A 152 -13.79 -3.61 4.63
N CYS A 153 -14.65 -3.09 3.75
CA CYS A 153 -15.17 -1.73 3.85
C CYS A 153 -15.84 -1.47 5.20
N ARG A 154 -16.75 -2.37 5.63
CA ARG A 154 -17.40 -2.25 6.95
C ARG A 154 -16.41 -2.26 8.10
N ARG A 155 -15.42 -3.15 8.06
CA ARG A 155 -14.38 -3.25 9.10
C ARG A 155 -13.54 -1.98 9.21
N LEU A 156 -13.32 -1.29 8.11
CA LEU A 156 -12.56 -0.04 8.03
C LEU A 156 -13.44 1.22 8.18
N GLY A 157 -14.74 1.03 8.43
CA GLY A 157 -15.71 2.11 8.58
C GLY A 157 -15.93 2.92 7.30
N VAL A 158 -15.72 2.31 6.13
CA VAL A 158 -15.96 2.92 4.81
C VAL A 158 -17.38 2.60 4.39
N ARG A 159 -18.18 3.64 4.11
CA ARG A 159 -19.57 3.45 3.67
C ARG A 159 -19.62 3.09 2.21
N LEU A 160 -20.20 1.94 1.91
CA LEU A 160 -20.58 1.59 0.56
C LEU A 160 -21.79 2.43 0.17
N THR A 161 -21.59 3.37 -0.73
CA THR A 161 -22.73 4.02 -1.38
C THR A 161 -23.21 3.09 -2.49
N ASP A 162 -24.43 2.56 -2.37
CA ASP A 162 -25.06 1.86 -3.48
C ASP A 162 -25.00 2.74 -4.73
N SER A 163 -24.52 2.18 -5.84
CA SER A 163 -24.69 2.78 -7.15
C SER A 163 -26.18 2.79 -7.46
N ARG A 164 -26.88 3.86 -7.09
CA ARG A 164 -28.19 4.15 -7.67
C ARG A 164 -27.96 4.60 -9.10
N ALA A 165 -27.90 3.63 -10.01
CA ALA A 165 -28.24 3.83 -11.41
C ALA A 165 -28.79 2.50 -11.95
N HIS A 166 -30.12 2.53 -12.15
CA HIS A 166 -30.90 1.60 -12.94
C HIS A 166 -30.49 1.65 -14.42
#